data_AF-A0A5Q3HDX9-F1
#
_entry.id   AF-A0A5Q3HDX9-F1
#
_cell.length_a   1.000
_cell.length_b   1.000
_cell.length_c   1.000
_cell.angle_alpha   90.00
_cell.angle_beta   90.00
_cell.angle_gamma   90.00
#
_symmetry.space_group_name_H-M   'P 1'
#
loop_
_entity.id
_entity.type
_entity.pdbx_description
1 polymer ?
#
loop_
_entity_poly.entity_id
_entity_poly.type
_entity_poly.pdbx_seq_one_letter_code
_entity_poly.pdbx_strand_id
1 'polypeptide(L)'
;MQPTNSTDRGNVEMHMPTVGQILQNGMGQPFDLLILRRSMKLFPTSLGLKPLKAGLPSDEFLANLLSGRRTHLAIIRNGFGKDFKNFQNYALQRVKTTPEIRDRLLEAVDGNEELLEFLANRMREDVLGAQLAQLTRASEGTLYQVMRTLSSGSLKCEHCQAELISRPTRWWCEQHCELGEAEYRFVDRMLYDVLATTLLPLVFRSNWAQKKEAAEHLASLCNPGAHVFKNWLDLVRHDYRAKDLAALATRAGLSGPSPDSHLQRCARGDMLTADTIQGVTARLKDPAPLRNLGMQSRALAFAIDFLVAADSDASSMGWPDAQAIVKARILQLFQDLQLSFLAGVRLAKASAEVPV
;
A
#
# COMPACT_ATOMS: atom_id res chain seq x y z
N MET A 1 -25.79 35.40 43.03
CA MET A 1 -24.68 34.47 42.79
C MET A 1 -25.19 33.05 43.02
N GLN A 2 -25.50 32.34 41.94
CA GLN A 2 -25.78 30.91 41.93
C GLN A 2 -24.74 30.26 41.00
N PRO A 3 -24.13 29.12 41.37
CA PRO A 3 -23.22 28.43 40.48
C PRO A 3 -24.02 27.55 39.52
N THR A 4 -23.92 27.81 38.22
CA THR A 4 -24.40 26.91 37.18
C THR A 4 -23.39 25.78 37.00
N ASN A 5 -23.68 24.62 37.57
CA ASN A 5 -23.04 23.35 37.23
C ASN A 5 -23.50 22.93 35.83
N SER A 6 -22.70 23.23 34.79
CA SER A 6 -22.83 22.56 33.49
C SER A 6 -21.82 21.42 33.41
N THR A 7 -22.20 20.25 33.93
CA THR A 7 -21.58 18.98 33.51
C THR A 7 -22.07 18.66 32.10
N ASP A 8 -21.47 19.33 31.12
CA ASP A 8 -21.60 18.93 29.72
C ASP A 8 -20.70 17.71 29.52
N ARG A 9 -21.24 16.53 29.85
CA ARG A 9 -20.66 15.26 29.44
C ARG A 9 -20.83 15.20 27.94
N GLY A 10 -19.83 15.69 27.20
CA GLY A 10 -19.80 15.59 25.75
C GLY A 10 -20.01 14.13 25.34
N ASN A 11 -21.21 13.83 24.84
CA ASN A 11 -21.52 12.57 24.20
C ASN A 11 -20.61 12.48 22.96
N VAL A 12 -19.59 11.64 23.05
CA VAL A 12 -18.79 11.25 21.89
C VAL A 12 -19.62 10.24 21.11
N GLU A 13 -20.49 10.71 20.22
CA GLU A 13 -21.18 9.85 19.25
C GLU A 13 -20.15 9.32 18.24
N MET A 14 -19.61 8.12 18.50
CA MET A 14 -18.97 7.33 17.45
C MET A 14 -20.06 6.64 16.63
N HIS A 15 -20.52 7.29 15.57
CA HIS A 15 -21.25 6.58 14.51
C HIS A 15 -20.26 5.71 13.73
N MET A 16 -20.10 4.45 14.14
CA MET A 16 -19.40 3.48 13.31
C MET A 16 -20.26 3.18 12.08
N PRO A 17 -19.76 3.40 10.84
CA PRO A 17 -20.49 3.03 9.63
C PRO A 17 -20.74 1.53 9.60
N THR A 18 -21.89 1.12 9.07
CA THR A 18 -22.21 -0.31 8.89
C THR A 18 -21.26 -0.94 7.86
N VAL A 19 -21.08 -2.26 7.92
CA VAL A 19 -20.29 -3.01 6.91
C VAL A 19 -20.80 -2.71 5.49
N GLY A 20 -22.11 -2.57 5.31
CA GLY A 20 -22.71 -2.17 4.04
C GLY A 20 -22.29 -0.77 3.57
N GLN A 21 -22.19 0.20 4.47
CA GLN A 21 -21.70 1.55 4.18
C GLN A 21 -20.20 1.57 3.88
N ILE A 22 -19.39 0.77 4.59
CA ILE A 22 -17.96 0.62 4.31
C ILE A 22 -17.74 0.05 2.91
N LEU A 23 -18.51 -0.97 2.53
CA LEU A 23 -18.44 -1.57 1.19
C LEU A 23 -18.94 -0.61 0.10
N GLN A 24 -20.06 0.08 0.33
CA GLN A 24 -20.58 1.08 -0.62
C GLN A 24 -19.61 2.26 -0.82
N ASN A 25 -19.00 2.75 0.26
CA ASN A 25 -18.01 3.83 0.20
C ASN A 25 -16.68 3.37 -0.40
N GLY A 26 -16.27 2.12 -0.14
CA GLY A 26 -15.09 1.49 -0.73
C GLY A 26 -15.23 1.24 -2.24
N MET A 27 -16.46 0.98 -2.71
CA MET A 27 -16.80 0.92 -4.13
C MET A 27 -16.95 2.32 -4.77
N GLY A 28 -17.02 3.38 -3.97
CA GLY A 28 -17.61 4.67 -4.38
C GLY A 28 -16.70 5.91 -4.35
N GLN A 29 -15.41 5.83 -4.02
CA GLN A 29 -14.53 7.00 -4.11
C GLN A 29 -13.38 6.83 -5.11
N PRO A 30 -13.48 7.46 -6.31
CA PRO A 30 -12.30 7.67 -7.14
C PRO A 30 -11.28 8.48 -6.34
N PHE A 31 -10.00 8.30 -6.66
CA PHE A 31 -8.96 9.22 -6.20
C PHE A 31 -9.37 10.66 -6.53
N ASP A 32 -9.01 11.60 -5.66
CA ASP A 32 -9.22 13.02 -5.94
C ASP A 32 -8.33 13.47 -7.11
N LEU A 33 -8.65 14.62 -7.71
CA LEU A 33 -7.75 15.25 -8.69
C LEU A 33 -6.47 15.66 -7.98
N LEU A 34 -5.34 15.14 -8.48
CA LEU A 34 -4.01 15.41 -7.93
C LEU A 34 -3.24 16.35 -8.84
N ILE A 35 -2.39 17.19 -8.25
CA ILE A 35 -1.46 18.06 -8.96
C ILE A 35 -0.03 17.71 -8.54
N LEU A 36 0.78 17.28 -9.51
CA LEU A 36 2.23 17.16 -9.33
C LEU A 36 2.89 18.48 -9.72
N ARG A 37 3.82 18.98 -8.91
CA ARG A 37 4.62 20.19 -9.22
C ARG A 37 5.77 19.88 -10.16
N ARG A 38 6.32 18.69 -10.03
CA ARG A 38 7.41 18.14 -10.86
C ARG A 38 7.12 16.68 -11.21
N SER A 39 7.90 16.13 -12.14
CA SER A 39 7.78 14.70 -12.47
C SER A 39 8.30 13.85 -11.32
N MET A 40 7.59 12.77 -11.00
CA MET A 40 8.10 11.69 -10.15
C MET A 40 9.38 11.12 -10.77
N LYS A 41 10.42 10.91 -9.96
CA LYS A 41 11.73 10.45 -10.46
C LYS A 41 11.77 8.94 -10.60
N LEU A 42 11.26 8.24 -9.60
CA LEU A 42 11.27 6.79 -9.53
C LEU A 42 10.09 6.19 -10.29
N PHE A 43 8.92 6.83 -10.23
CA PHE A 43 7.68 6.37 -10.85
C PHE A 43 7.10 7.36 -11.89
N PRO A 44 7.88 7.78 -12.91
CA PRO A 44 7.56 8.92 -13.78
C PRO A 44 6.24 8.79 -14.54
N THR A 45 5.80 7.58 -14.84
CA THR A 45 4.59 7.32 -15.63
C THR A 45 3.49 6.63 -14.84
N SER A 46 3.71 6.30 -13.56
CA SER A 46 2.79 5.42 -12.84
C SER A 46 1.42 6.04 -12.67
N LEU A 47 1.35 7.31 -12.29
CA LEU A 47 0.08 8.02 -12.11
C LEU A 47 -0.58 8.45 -13.43
N GLY A 48 0.15 8.47 -14.55
CA GLY A 48 -0.36 9.03 -15.82
C GLY A 48 -0.56 10.55 -15.81
N LEU A 49 -0.05 11.24 -14.78
CA LEU A 49 -0.20 12.69 -14.61
C LEU A 49 0.97 13.44 -15.26
N LYS A 50 0.66 14.65 -15.74
CA LYS A 50 1.68 15.61 -16.22
C LYS A 50 1.89 16.68 -15.14
N PRO A 51 3.12 17.17 -14.92
CA PRO A 51 3.35 18.26 -13.98
C PRO A 51 2.49 19.49 -14.27
N LEU A 52 2.08 20.16 -13.19
CA LEU A 52 1.27 21.39 -13.17
C LEU A 52 -0.13 21.25 -13.78
N LYS A 53 -0.60 20.01 -14.00
CA LYS A 53 -1.95 19.72 -14.48
C LYS A 53 -2.68 18.84 -13.49
N ALA A 54 -3.83 19.32 -13.03
CA ALA A 54 -4.75 18.52 -12.23
C ALA A 54 -5.26 17.33 -13.07
N GLY A 55 -5.25 16.15 -12.48
CA GLY A 55 -5.74 14.95 -13.14
C GLY A 55 -5.98 13.80 -12.17
N LEU A 56 -6.69 12.79 -12.65
CA LEU A 56 -6.91 11.55 -11.90
C LEU A 56 -5.75 10.58 -12.11
N PRO A 57 -5.35 9.82 -11.08
CA PRO A 57 -4.49 8.66 -11.24
C PRO A 57 -5.03 7.68 -12.30
N SER A 58 -4.15 7.23 -13.19
CA SER A 58 -4.46 6.23 -14.22
C SER A 58 -5.07 4.96 -13.65
N ASP A 59 -6.06 4.38 -14.32
CA ASP A 59 -6.63 3.06 -14.00
C ASP A 59 -5.58 1.95 -13.82
N GLU A 60 -4.43 2.10 -14.44
CA GLU A 60 -3.34 1.13 -14.42
C GLU A 60 -2.27 1.39 -13.33
N PHE A 61 -2.37 2.49 -12.57
CA PHE A 61 -1.32 2.85 -11.62
C PHE A 61 -1.16 1.80 -10.51
N LEU A 62 -2.27 1.23 -10.02
CA LEU A 62 -2.24 0.19 -8.99
C LEU A 62 -1.60 -1.09 -9.52
N ALA A 63 -1.83 -1.47 -10.79
CA ALA A 63 -1.11 -2.58 -11.41
C ALA A 63 0.40 -2.33 -11.38
N ASN A 64 0.84 -1.13 -11.74
CA ASN A 64 2.25 -0.76 -11.71
C ASN A 64 2.83 -0.81 -10.29
N LEU A 65 2.11 -0.24 -9.31
CA LEU A 65 2.53 -0.24 -7.93
C LEU A 65 2.67 -1.68 -7.39
N LEU A 66 1.61 -2.47 -7.52
CA LEU A 66 1.46 -3.80 -6.94
C LEU A 66 2.23 -4.90 -7.67
N SER A 67 2.54 -4.75 -8.96
CA SER A 67 3.19 -5.83 -9.73
C SER A 67 4.48 -5.39 -10.43
N GLY A 68 4.77 -4.09 -10.47
CA GLY A 68 5.84 -3.55 -11.32
C GLY A 68 5.55 -3.63 -12.82
N ARG A 69 4.34 -4.07 -13.22
CA ARG A 69 3.90 -4.14 -14.62
C ARG A 69 3.07 -2.91 -14.96
N ARG A 70 3.30 -2.34 -16.14
CA ARG A 70 2.63 -1.10 -16.57
C ARG A 70 1.11 -1.20 -16.70
N THR A 71 0.57 -2.40 -16.90
CA THR A 71 -0.87 -2.62 -17.09
C THR A 71 -1.33 -3.94 -16.44
N HIS A 72 -2.60 -4.04 -16.09
CA HIS A 72 -3.22 -5.29 -15.61
C HIS A 72 -3.10 -6.41 -16.66
N LEU A 73 -3.22 -6.10 -17.96
CA LEU A 73 -2.99 -7.08 -19.03
C LEU A 73 -1.56 -7.62 -19.06
N ALA A 74 -0.57 -6.81 -18.69
CA ALA A 74 0.81 -7.28 -18.58
C ALA A 74 1.00 -8.24 -17.39
N ILE A 75 0.18 -8.14 -16.35
CA ILE A 75 0.13 -9.13 -15.25
C ILE A 75 -0.38 -10.47 -15.79
N ILE A 76 -1.51 -10.46 -16.51
CA ILE A 76 -2.08 -11.67 -17.13
C ILE A 76 -1.09 -12.31 -18.11
N ARG A 77 -0.44 -11.50 -18.96
CA ARG A 77 0.61 -11.99 -19.86
C ARG A 77 1.75 -12.68 -19.12
N ASN A 78 2.16 -12.13 -17.99
CA ASN A 78 3.22 -12.74 -17.19
C ASN A 78 2.76 -14.06 -16.57
N GLY A 79 1.52 -14.14 -16.07
CA GLY A 79 0.96 -15.37 -15.50
C GLY A 79 0.94 -16.53 -16.51
N PHE A 80 0.50 -16.27 -17.75
CA PHE A 80 0.51 -17.28 -18.81
C PHE A 80 1.89 -17.49 -19.47
N GLY A 81 2.86 -16.63 -19.23
CA GLY A 81 4.21 -16.72 -19.79
C GLY A 81 4.23 -16.93 -21.31
N LYS A 82 4.93 -17.99 -21.74
CA LYS A 82 5.05 -18.37 -23.17
C LYS A 82 3.70 -18.75 -23.81
N ASP A 83 2.74 -19.17 -23.01
CA ASP A 83 1.43 -19.63 -23.47
C ASP A 83 0.39 -18.50 -23.54
N PHE A 84 0.76 -17.25 -23.24
CA PHE A 84 -0.16 -16.11 -23.34
C PHE A 84 -0.79 -15.97 -24.74
N LYS A 85 -0.04 -16.30 -25.81
CA LYS A 85 -0.61 -16.26 -27.16
C LYS A 85 -1.66 -17.35 -27.37
N ASN A 86 -1.45 -18.53 -26.80
CA ASN A 86 -2.43 -19.61 -26.79
C ASN A 86 -3.67 -19.21 -26.00
N PHE A 87 -3.50 -18.57 -24.83
CA PHE A 87 -4.59 -18.00 -24.05
C PHE A 87 -5.39 -16.98 -24.85
N GLN A 88 -4.72 -16.04 -25.52
CA GLN A 88 -5.38 -15.04 -26.36
C GLN A 88 -6.18 -15.70 -27.50
N ASN A 89 -5.64 -16.72 -28.15
CA ASN A 89 -6.33 -17.44 -29.22
C ASN A 89 -7.54 -18.23 -28.68
N TYR A 90 -7.40 -18.86 -27.51
CA TYR A 90 -8.48 -19.55 -26.79
C TYR A 90 -9.61 -18.56 -26.41
N ALA A 91 -9.27 -17.45 -25.77
CA ALA A 91 -10.22 -16.44 -25.32
C ALA A 91 -11.02 -15.82 -26.48
N LEU A 92 -10.30 -15.41 -27.53
CA LEU A 92 -10.86 -14.78 -28.72
C LEU A 92 -11.44 -15.79 -29.73
N GLN A 93 -11.42 -17.09 -29.43
CA GLN A 93 -11.90 -18.17 -30.29
C GLN A 93 -11.34 -18.12 -31.73
N ARG A 94 -10.09 -17.65 -31.89
CA ARG A 94 -9.46 -17.47 -33.21
C ARG A 94 -9.00 -18.78 -33.83
N VAL A 95 -8.70 -19.77 -33.00
CA VAL A 95 -8.17 -21.08 -33.40
C VAL A 95 -8.82 -22.15 -32.54
N LYS A 96 -9.09 -23.33 -33.11
CA LYS A 96 -9.56 -24.50 -32.34
C LYS A 96 -8.51 -24.87 -31.29
N THR A 97 -8.90 -24.87 -30.02
CA THR A 97 -8.01 -25.22 -28.91
C THR A 97 -7.91 -26.73 -28.81
N THR A 98 -6.70 -27.28 -28.90
CA THR A 98 -6.46 -28.72 -28.71
C THR A 98 -6.43 -29.08 -27.22
N PRO A 99 -6.69 -30.33 -26.83
CA PRO A 99 -6.61 -30.76 -25.43
C PRO A 99 -5.28 -30.41 -24.77
N GLU A 100 -4.15 -30.58 -25.47
CA GLU A 100 -2.80 -30.31 -24.93
C GLU A 100 -2.55 -28.81 -24.71
N ILE A 101 -3.18 -27.93 -25.49
CA ILE A 101 -3.13 -26.50 -25.24
C ILE A 101 -3.99 -26.16 -24.02
N ARG A 102 -5.19 -26.75 -23.92
CA ARG A 102 -6.10 -26.52 -22.80
C ARG A 102 -5.45 -26.92 -21.47
N ASP A 103 -4.79 -28.08 -21.43
CA ASP A 103 -4.10 -28.56 -20.22
C ASP A 103 -2.99 -27.60 -19.78
N ARG A 104 -2.19 -27.09 -20.72
CA ARG A 104 -1.17 -26.06 -20.43
C ARG A 104 -1.76 -24.74 -19.94
N LEU A 105 -2.91 -24.33 -20.48
CA LEU A 105 -3.60 -23.12 -20.02
C LEU A 105 -4.18 -23.29 -18.63
N LEU A 106 -4.71 -24.48 -18.31
CA LEU A 106 -5.20 -24.81 -16.97
C LEU A 106 -4.05 -24.87 -15.97
N GLU A 107 -2.91 -25.46 -16.33
CA GLU A 107 -1.70 -25.48 -15.50
C GLU A 107 -1.26 -24.06 -15.12
N ALA A 108 -1.34 -23.10 -16.05
CA ALA A 108 -0.98 -21.69 -15.80
C ALA A 108 -1.92 -20.97 -14.80
N VAL A 109 -3.08 -21.54 -14.50
CA VAL A 109 -4.04 -21.02 -13.50
C VAL A 109 -4.28 -22.03 -12.37
N ASP A 110 -3.27 -22.86 -12.07
CA ASP A 110 -3.30 -23.85 -11.00
C ASP A 110 -4.48 -24.84 -11.09
N GLY A 111 -4.88 -25.20 -12.32
CA GLY A 111 -5.98 -26.12 -12.60
C GLY A 111 -7.37 -25.52 -12.42
N ASN A 112 -7.50 -24.21 -12.20
CA ASN A 112 -8.80 -23.57 -11.99
C ASN A 112 -9.51 -23.26 -13.32
N GLU A 113 -10.40 -24.16 -13.73
CA GLU A 113 -11.18 -24.04 -14.96
C GLU A 113 -12.10 -22.81 -14.99
N GLU A 114 -12.78 -22.51 -13.87
CA GLU A 114 -13.66 -21.35 -13.75
C GLU A 114 -12.89 -20.04 -13.94
N LEU A 115 -11.70 -19.94 -13.37
CA LEU A 115 -10.84 -18.77 -13.52
C LEU A 115 -10.36 -18.62 -14.97
N LEU A 116 -9.95 -19.71 -15.62
CA LEU A 116 -9.54 -19.69 -17.02
C LEU A 116 -10.68 -19.19 -17.93
N GLU A 117 -11.89 -19.72 -17.73
CA GLU A 117 -13.08 -19.33 -18.48
C GLU A 117 -13.48 -17.88 -18.19
N PHE A 118 -13.45 -17.46 -16.92
CA PHE A 118 -13.71 -16.08 -16.53
C PHE A 118 -12.77 -15.11 -17.24
N LEU A 119 -11.46 -15.34 -17.17
CA LEU A 119 -10.46 -14.50 -17.81
C LEU A 119 -10.63 -14.47 -19.34
N ALA A 120 -10.93 -15.63 -19.94
CA ALA A 120 -11.16 -15.76 -21.37
C ALA A 120 -12.40 -15.00 -21.84
N ASN A 121 -13.52 -15.11 -21.12
CA ASN A 121 -14.75 -14.39 -21.44
C ASN A 121 -14.55 -12.86 -21.32
N ARG A 122 -13.90 -12.38 -20.26
CA ARG A 122 -13.61 -10.94 -20.10
C ARG A 122 -12.64 -10.39 -21.14
N MET A 123 -11.67 -11.21 -21.57
CA MET A 123 -10.78 -10.82 -22.67
C MET A 123 -11.54 -10.77 -24.01
N ARG A 124 -12.49 -11.68 -24.24
CA ARG A 124 -13.36 -11.67 -25.44
C ARG A 124 -14.22 -10.42 -25.53
N GLU A 125 -14.72 -9.96 -24.39
CA GLU A 125 -15.53 -8.74 -24.25
C GLU A 125 -14.71 -7.44 -24.33
N ASP A 126 -13.37 -7.52 -24.38
CA ASP A 126 -12.45 -6.37 -24.31
C ASP A 126 -12.59 -5.52 -23.03
N VAL A 127 -13.08 -6.12 -21.94
CA VAL A 127 -13.29 -5.44 -20.64
C VAL A 127 -12.35 -5.91 -19.54
N LEU A 128 -11.53 -6.95 -19.79
CA LEU A 128 -10.69 -7.57 -18.75
C LEU A 128 -9.80 -6.56 -18.02
N GLY A 129 -9.11 -5.67 -18.76
CA GLY A 129 -8.23 -4.67 -18.15
C GLY A 129 -8.99 -3.72 -17.22
N ALA A 130 -10.12 -3.17 -17.69
CA ALA A 130 -10.96 -2.26 -16.92
C ALA A 130 -11.55 -2.92 -15.66
N GLN A 131 -12.01 -4.17 -15.77
CA GLN A 131 -12.55 -4.90 -14.62
C GLN A 131 -11.48 -5.24 -13.59
N LEU A 132 -10.28 -5.65 -14.01
CA LEU A 132 -9.17 -5.86 -13.09
C LEU A 132 -8.77 -4.57 -12.37
N ALA A 133 -8.75 -3.44 -13.09
CA ALA A 133 -8.52 -2.14 -12.49
C ALA A 133 -9.61 -1.78 -11.46
N GLN A 134 -10.88 -2.03 -11.79
CA GLN A 134 -12.01 -1.79 -10.88
C GLN A 134 -11.93 -2.67 -9.62
N LEU A 135 -11.65 -3.96 -9.76
CA LEU A 135 -11.51 -4.89 -8.63
C LEU A 135 -10.35 -4.48 -7.72
N THR A 136 -9.22 -4.09 -8.31
CA THR A 136 -8.04 -3.63 -7.54
C THR A 136 -8.37 -2.36 -6.78
N ARG A 137 -9.04 -1.39 -7.42
CA ARG A 137 -9.51 -0.15 -6.78
C ARG A 137 -10.53 -0.39 -5.68
N ALA A 138 -11.50 -1.28 -5.90
CA ALA A 138 -12.51 -1.60 -4.90
C ALA A 138 -11.89 -2.27 -3.67
N SER A 139 -10.91 -3.15 -3.89
CA SER A 139 -10.18 -3.83 -2.81
C SER A 139 -9.37 -2.84 -1.98
N GLU A 140 -8.61 -1.97 -2.65
CA GLU A 140 -7.83 -0.90 -2.02
C GLU A 140 -8.74 0.11 -1.29
N GLY A 141 -9.78 0.60 -1.95
CA GLY A 141 -10.75 1.52 -1.35
C GLY A 141 -11.44 0.93 -0.11
N THR A 142 -11.80 -0.36 -0.13
CA THR A 142 -12.36 -1.05 1.05
C THR A 142 -11.35 -1.10 2.19
N LEU A 143 -10.10 -1.45 1.89
CA LEU A 143 -9.01 -1.51 2.87
C LEU A 143 -8.78 -0.16 3.55
N TYR A 144 -8.67 0.90 2.75
CA TYR A 144 -8.54 2.27 3.22
C TYR A 144 -9.73 2.68 4.10
N GLN A 145 -10.97 2.41 3.69
CA GLN A 145 -12.15 2.78 4.47
C GLN A 145 -12.21 2.07 5.82
N VAL A 146 -11.83 0.79 5.88
CA VAL A 146 -11.71 0.04 7.15
C VAL A 146 -10.68 0.71 8.05
N MET A 147 -9.47 0.94 7.56
CA MET A 147 -8.41 1.55 8.37
C MET A 147 -8.75 2.96 8.82
N ARG A 148 -9.26 3.78 7.91
CA ARG A 148 -9.70 5.14 8.20
C ARG A 148 -10.79 5.12 9.27
N THR A 149 -11.79 4.25 9.16
CA THR A 149 -12.86 4.14 10.16
C THR A 149 -12.31 3.75 11.52
N LEU A 150 -11.37 2.80 11.56
CA LEU A 150 -10.74 2.34 12.80
C LEU A 150 -9.81 3.37 13.44
N SER A 151 -9.38 4.39 12.69
CA SER A 151 -8.48 5.47 13.15
C SER A 151 -9.17 6.83 13.23
N SER A 152 -10.41 6.96 12.73
CA SER A 152 -11.22 8.17 12.79
C SER A 152 -11.99 8.19 14.11
N GLY A 153 -11.34 8.68 15.15
CA GLY A 153 -11.97 8.99 16.43
C GLY A 153 -11.60 10.40 16.87
N SER A 154 -12.35 10.92 17.83
CA SER A 154 -11.87 12.01 18.68
C SER A 154 -11.62 11.45 20.06
N LEU A 155 -10.44 11.72 20.59
CA LEU A 155 -10.08 11.33 21.94
C LEU A 155 -9.33 12.50 22.55
N LYS A 156 -9.93 13.12 23.58
CA LYS A 156 -9.31 14.23 24.30
C LYS A 156 -8.63 13.73 25.56
N CYS A 157 -7.50 14.34 25.90
CA CYS A 157 -6.86 14.14 27.20
C CYS A 157 -7.77 14.63 28.32
N GLU A 158 -7.99 13.81 29.35
CA GLU A 158 -8.84 14.16 30.50
C GLU A 158 -8.35 15.41 31.25
N HIS A 159 -7.03 15.62 31.31
CA HIS A 159 -6.43 16.72 32.06
C HIS A 159 -6.37 18.04 31.29
N CYS A 160 -5.93 18.03 30.03
CA CYS A 160 -5.67 19.25 29.26
C CYS A 160 -6.59 19.46 28.05
N GLN A 161 -7.53 18.54 27.81
CA GLN A 161 -8.49 18.57 26.69
C GLN A 161 -7.86 18.58 25.29
N ALA A 162 -6.55 18.35 25.19
CA ALA A 162 -5.84 18.23 23.91
C ALA A 162 -6.33 16.99 23.14
N GLU A 163 -6.47 17.13 21.82
CA GLU A 163 -6.79 16.02 20.91
C GLU A 163 -5.59 15.06 20.83
N LEU A 164 -5.82 13.78 21.14
CA LEU A 164 -4.80 12.73 21.13
C LEU A 164 -4.74 11.97 19.80
N ILE A 165 -5.85 11.91 19.06
CA ILE A 165 -5.90 11.33 17.72
C ILE A 165 -5.56 12.43 16.71
N SER A 166 -4.61 12.17 15.82
CA SER A 166 -4.17 13.18 14.87
C SER A 166 -5.31 13.58 13.92
N ARG A 167 -5.46 14.88 13.67
CA ARG A 167 -6.30 15.38 12.58
C ARG A 167 -5.43 15.48 11.33
N PRO A 168 -5.73 14.74 10.23
CA PRO A 168 -4.85 14.68 9.07
C PRO A 168 -4.39 16.05 8.58
N THR A 169 -5.32 16.96 8.29
CA THR A 169 -5.01 18.32 7.81
C THR A 169 -4.04 19.05 8.73
N ARG A 170 -4.28 19.01 10.05
CA ARG A 170 -3.42 19.67 11.03
C ARG A 170 -2.02 19.05 11.04
N TRP A 171 -1.94 17.73 11.08
CA TRP A 171 -0.66 17.01 11.09
C TRP A 171 0.19 17.37 9.87
N TRP A 172 -0.43 17.39 8.68
CA TRP A 172 0.25 17.75 7.42
C TRP A 172 0.68 19.21 7.37
N CYS A 173 -0.12 20.15 7.90
CA CYS A 173 0.26 21.56 8.01
C CYS A 173 1.43 21.82 8.98
N GLU A 174 1.69 20.90 9.91
CA GLU A 174 2.83 20.99 10.85
C GLU A 174 4.13 20.43 10.25
N GLN A 175 4.07 19.77 9.08
CA GLN A 175 5.26 19.24 8.39
C GLN A 175 5.91 20.28 7.50
N HIS A 176 7.20 20.10 7.20
CA HIS A 176 7.93 20.94 6.26
C HIS A 176 7.63 20.54 4.79
N CYS A 177 6.36 20.59 4.38
CA CYS A 177 5.90 20.43 2.99
C CYS A 177 4.69 21.32 2.74
N GLU A 178 4.53 21.77 1.49
CA GLU A 178 3.30 22.40 1.03
C GLU A 178 2.53 21.47 0.10
N LEU A 179 1.43 20.91 0.61
CA LEU A 179 0.54 20.00 -0.14
C LEU A 179 -0.89 20.54 -0.13
N GLY A 180 -1.60 20.31 -1.24
CA GLY A 180 -3.05 20.44 -1.25
C GLY A 180 -3.71 19.28 -0.49
N GLU A 181 -5.01 19.44 -0.21
CA GLU A 181 -5.77 18.45 0.52
C GLU A 181 -5.90 17.10 -0.18
N ALA A 182 -6.07 17.12 -1.50
CA ALA A 182 -6.13 15.91 -2.30
C ALA A 182 -4.80 15.14 -2.23
N GLU A 183 -3.67 15.84 -2.27
CA GLU A 183 -2.33 15.24 -2.27
C GLU A 183 -2.01 14.56 -0.94
N TYR A 184 -2.23 15.24 0.20
CA TYR A 184 -1.93 14.60 1.49
C TYR A 184 -2.90 13.45 1.80
N ARG A 185 -4.17 13.53 1.38
CA ARG A 185 -5.13 12.43 1.49
C ARG A 185 -4.72 11.23 0.65
N PHE A 186 -4.16 11.48 -0.55
CA PHE A 186 -3.61 10.43 -1.40
C PHE A 186 -2.43 9.72 -0.73
N VAL A 187 -1.52 10.47 -0.10
CA VAL A 187 -0.42 9.88 0.67
C VAL A 187 -0.96 9.05 1.84
N ASP A 188 -1.86 9.62 2.66
CA ASP A 188 -2.45 8.90 3.79
C ASP A 188 -3.15 7.61 3.36
N ARG A 189 -3.88 7.62 2.23
CA ARG A 189 -4.53 6.44 1.66
C ARG A 189 -3.52 5.32 1.37
N MET A 190 -2.42 5.64 0.68
CA MET A 190 -1.34 4.68 0.42
C MET A 190 -0.68 4.17 1.70
N LEU A 191 -0.45 5.04 2.69
CA LEU A 191 0.15 4.63 3.96
C LEU A 191 -0.79 3.74 4.79
N TYR A 192 -2.09 4.01 4.77
CA TYR A 192 -3.08 3.14 5.37
C TYR A 192 -3.09 1.76 4.74
N ASP A 193 -3.03 1.63 3.42
CA ASP A 193 -3.00 0.31 2.76
C ASP A 193 -1.76 -0.49 3.14
N VAL A 194 -0.59 0.17 3.16
CA VAL A 194 0.66 -0.45 3.60
C VAL A 194 0.58 -0.88 5.06
N LEU A 195 0.02 -0.05 5.93
CA LEU A 195 -0.18 -0.37 7.34
C LEU A 195 -1.19 -1.52 7.51
N ALA A 196 -2.29 -1.50 6.76
CA ALA A 196 -3.35 -2.51 6.83
C ALA A 196 -2.84 -3.88 6.41
N THR A 197 -2.10 -3.97 5.29
CA THR A 197 -1.50 -5.23 4.83
C THR A 197 -0.49 -5.79 5.84
N THR A 198 0.12 -4.92 6.66
CA THR A 198 1.00 -5.32 7.77
C THR A 198 0.22 -5.80 9.00
N LEU A 199 -0.84 -5.07 9.39
CA LEU A 199 -1.52 -5.28 10.67
C LEU A 199 -2.70 -6.25 10.61
N LEU A 200 -3.41 -6.35 9.47
CA LEU A 200 -4.59 -7.22 9.34
C LEU A 200 -4.28 -8.69 9.66
N PRO A 201 -3.18 -9.30 9.19
CA PRO A 201 -2.81 -10.66 9.58
C PRO A 201 -2.61 -10.85 11.09
N LEU A 202 -2.32 -9.75 11.78
CA LEU A 202 -2.04 -9.71 13.21
C LEU A 202 -3.29 -9.41 14.05
N VAL A 203 -4.41 -8.97 13.46
CA VAL A 203 -5.61 -8.54 14.20
C VAL A 203 -6.10 -9.60 15.18
N PHE A 204 -6.21 -10.86 14.74
CA PHE A 204 -6.76 -11.96 15.55
C PHE A 204 -5.72 -12.80 16.29
N ARG A 205 -4.42 -12.61 16.02
CA ARG A 205 -3.36 -13.52 16.47
C ARG A 205 -2.32 -12.90 17.40
N SER A 206 -2.36 -11.59 17.61
CA SER A 206 -1.28 -10.85 18.25
C SER A 206 -1.75 -9.85 19.30
N ASN A 207 -0.89 -9.57 20.27
CA ASN A 207 -1.09 -8.47 21.21
C ASN A 207 -0.66 -7.11 20.61
N TRP A 208 -0.93 -6.01 21.32
CA TRP A 208 -0.54 -4.67 20.86
C TRP A 208 0.96 -4.45 20.76
N ALA A 209 1.77 -5.16 21.54
CA ALA A 209 3.23 -5.04 21.47
C ALA A 209 3.76 -5.58 20.13
N GLN A 210 3.26 -6.73 19.67
CA GLN A 210 3.62 -7.30 18.37
C GLN A 210 3.13 -6.42 17.20
N LYS A 211 1.93 -5.84 17.30
CA LYS A 211 1.44 -4.87 16.31
C LYS A 211 2.31 -3.62 16.25
N LYS A 212 2.76 -3.14 17.40
CA LYS A 212 3.68 -2.00 17.51
C LYS A 212 5.03 -2.33 16.89
N GLU A 213 5.62 -3.47 17.21
CA GLU A 213 6.88 -3.93 16.60
C GLU A 213 6.76 -4.03 15.07
N ALA A 214 5.65 -4.56 14.55
CA ALA A 214 5.40 -4.63 13.12
C ALA A 214 5.31 -3.23 12.46
N ALA A 215 4.62 -2.28 13.10
CA ALA A 215 4.53 -0.90 12.62
C ALA A 215 5.88 -0.16 12.70
N GLU A 216 6.67 -0.38 13.77
CA GLU A 216 8.01 0.17 13.92
C GLU A 216 8.98 -0.42 12.89
N HIS A 217 8.88 -1.72 12.62
CA HIS A 217 9.66 -2.38 11.58
C HIS A 217 9.30 -1.85 10.19
N LEU A 218 8.01 -1.67 9.89
CA LEU A 218 7.57 -1.03 8.65
C LEU A 218 8.13 0.41 8.54
N ALA A 219 8.00 1.21 9.61
CA ALA A 219 8.52 2.58 9.65
C ALA A 219 10.06 2.63 9.52
N SER A 220 10.77 1.60 9.97
CA SER A 220 12.23 1.50 9.86
C SER A 220 12.71 1.42 8.40
N LEU A 221 11.88 0.90 7.49
CA LEU A 221 12.16 0.93 6.04
C LEU A 221 12.29 2.35 5.51
N CYS A 222 11.60 3.31 6.15
CA CYS A 222 11.67 4.74 5.84
C CYS A 222 12.73 5.47 6.69
N ASN A 223 13.80 4.81 7.16
CA ASN A 223 14.90 5.51 7.82
C ASN A 223 15.66 6.42 6.84
N PRO A 224 15.72 7.75 7.03
CA PRO A 224 16.28 8.68 6.04
C PRO A 224 17.79 8.52 5.79
N GLY A 225 18.52 7.75 6.62
CA GLY A 225 19.93 7.47 6.40
C GLY A 225 20.24 6.65 5.13
N ALA A 226 19.24 6.03 4.51
CA ALA A 226 19.38 5.24 3.30
C ALA A 226 18.05 5.18 2.51
N HIS A 227 18.14 4.90 1.21
CA HIS A 227 16.95 4.70 0.38
C HIS A 227 16.11 3.51 0.91
N VAL A 228 14.78 3.58 0.81
CA VAL A 228 13.87 2.53 1.32
C VAL A 228 14.24 1.12 0.83
N PHE A 229 14.59 1.00 -0.45
CA PHE A 229 15.04 -0.28 -1.03
C PHE A 229 16.33 -0.81 -0.42
N LYS A 230 17.25 0.06 0.00
CA LYS A 230 18.47 -0.35 0.70
C LYS A 230 18.15 -0.89 2.09
N ASN A 231 17.28 -0.20 2.84
CA ASN A 231 16.84 -0.66 4.15
C ASN A 231 16.21 -2.07 4.06
N TRP A 232 15.37 -2.31 3.06
CA TRP A 232 14.84 -3.65 2.79
C TRP A 232 15.91 -4.66 2.36
N LEU A 233 16.80 -4.31 1.43
CA LEU A 233 17.88 -5.19 0.99
C LEU A 233 18.81 -5.57 2.15
N ASP A 234 19.02 -4.68 3.13
CA ASP A 234 19.81 -4.96 4.32
C ASP A 234 19.12 -6.00 5.23
N LEU A 235 17.79 -5.99 5.34
CA LEU A 235 17.04 -7.04 6.03
C LEU A 235 17.20 -8.39 5.33
N VAL A 236 17.05 -8.43 4.00
CA VAL A 236 17.20 -9.67 3.24
C VAL A 236 18.64 -10.19 3.31
N ARG A 237 19.62 -9.28 3.23
CA ARG A 237 21.05 -9.59 3.41
C ARG A 237 21.30 -10.24 4.77
N HIS A 238 20.70 -9.71 5.84
CA HIS A 238 20.80 -10.29 7.18
C HIS A 238 20.20 -11.70 7.24
N ASP A 239 19.04 -11.93 6.63
CA ASP A 239 18.37 -13.24 6.62
C ASP A 239 19.20 -14.31 5.88
N TYR A 240 19.82 -13.92 4.77
CA TYR A 240 20.81 -14.76 4.08
C TYR A 240 22.16 -14.86 4.80
N ARG A 241 22.41 -14.10 5.87
CA ARG A 241 23.72 -13.92 6.53
C ARG A 241 24.82 -13.47 5.57
N ALA A 242 24.46 -12.72 4.54
CA ALA A 242 25.39 -12.24 3.52
C ALA A 242 26.15 -11.01 4.02
N LYS A 243 27.47 -10.94 3.75
CA LYS A 243 28.30 -9.82 4.21
C LYS A 243 28.06 -8.53 3.41
N ASP A 244 27.72 -8.67 2.13
CA ASP A 244 27.52 -7.58 1.17
C ASP A 244 26.47 -7.97 0.12
N LEU A 245 26.15 -7.06 -0.79
CA LEU A 245 25.16 -7.29 -1.86
C LEU A 245 25.63 -8.31 -2.91
N ALA A 246 26.94 -8.50 -3.08
CA ALA A 246 27.48 -9.51 -3.99
C ALA A 246 27.25 -10.92 -3.41
N ALA A 247 27.58 -11.11 -2.14
CA ALA A 247 27.29 -12.34 -1.41
C ALA A 247 25.78 -12.62 -1.34
N LEU A 248 24.94 -11.59 -1.21
CA LEU A 248 23.49 -11.73 -1.30
C LEU A 248 23.07 -12.24 -2.68
N ALA A 249 23.54 -11.61 -3.76
CA ALA A 249 23.21 -12.04 -5.13
C ALA A 249 23.60 -13.51 -5.38
N THR A 250 24.78 -13.93 -4.92
CA THR A 250 25.23 -15.32 -5.02
C THR A 250 24.35 -16.27 -4.21
N ARG A 251 24.02 -15.94 -2.94
CA ARG A 251 23.21 -16.82 -2.07
C ARG A 251 21.76 -16.92 -2.51
N ALA A 252 21.17 -15.82 -2.94
CA ALA A 252 19.85 -15.79 -3.56
C ALA A 252 19.82 -16.50 -4.93
N GLY A 253 20.99 -16.78 -5.51
CA GLY A 253 21.12 -17.47 -6.80
C GLY A 253 20.58 -16.65 -7.96
N LEU A 254 20.79 -15.34 -7.92
CA LEU A 254 20.34 -14.44 -8.97
C LEU A 254 21.12 -14.72 -10.25
N SER A 255 20.40 -14.97 -11.34
CA SER A 255 20.95 -15.18 -12.67
C SER A 255 20.90 -13.87 -13.46
N GLY A 256 21.91 -13.61 -14.29
CA GLY A 256 21.94 -12.46 -15.20
C GLY A 256 23.29 -11.75 -15.22
N PRO A 257 23.46 -10.74 -16.10
CA PRO A 257 24.66 -9.93 -16.12
C PRO A 257 24.75 -9.08 -14.83
N SER A 258 25.79 -9.29 -14.03
CA SER A 258 26.14 -8.50 -12.84
C SER A 258 24.95 -8.24 -11.88
N PRO A 259 24.37 -9.30 -11.28
CA PRO A 259 23.21 -9.18 -10.39
C PRO A 259 23.52 -8.33 -9.15
N ASP A 260 24.76 -8.35 -8.66
CA ASP A 260 25.25 -7.51 -7.58
C ASP A 260 25.17 -6.01 -7.93
N SER A 261 25.56 -5.65 -9.16
CA SER A 261 25.49 -4.28 -9.66
C SER A 261 24.05 -3.80 -9.75
N HIS A 262 23.12 -4.66 -10.20
CA HIS A 262 21.69 -4.36 -10.18
C HIS A 262 21.19 -4.05 -8.77
N LEU A 263 21.49 -4.91 -7.78
CA LEU A 263 21.11 -4.68 -6.38
C LEU A 263 21.72 -3.38 -5.81
N GLN A 264 22.98 -3.07 -6.16
CA GLN A 264 23.61 -1.81 -5.75
C GLN A 264 22.94 -0.57 -6.35
N ARG A 265 22.43 -0.66 -7.59
CA ARG A 265 21.64 0.43 -8.17
C ARG A 265 20.29 0.56 -7.47
N CYS A 266 19.59 -0.55 -7.21
CA CYS A 266 18.33 -0.51 -6.44
C CYS A 266 18.53 0.10 -5.04
N ALA A 267 19.62 -0.25 -4.36
CA ALA A 267 19.98 0.35 -3.07
C ALA A 267 20.25 1.86 -3.13
N ARG A 268 20.58 2.40 -4.31
CA ARG A 268 20.77 3.85 -4.57
C ARG A 268 19.51 4.55 -5.08
N GLY A 269 18.40 3.81 -5.25
CA GLY A 269 17.13 4.36 -5.71
C GLY A 269 16.78 4.06 -7.16
N ASP A 270 17.43 3.09 -7.83
CA ASP A 270 16.83 2.51 -9.04
C ASP A 270 15.58 1.69 -8.67
N MET A 271 14.63 1.62 -9.60
CA MET A 271 13.39 0.86 -9.43
C MET A 271 13.65 -0.60 -9.00
N LEU A 272 13.20 -0.96 -7.81
CA LEU A 272 13.18 -2.34 -7.32
C LEU A 272 11.90 -3.03 -7.82
N THR A 273 11.96 -3.90 -8.83
CA THR A 273 10.77 -4.54 -9.43
C THR A 273 10.22 -5.70 -8.57
N ALA A 274 8.97 -6.09 -8.82
CA ALA A 274 8.38 -7.28 -8.18
C ALA A 274 9.17 -8.56 -8.53
N ASP A 275 9.63 -8.69 -9.78
CA ASP A 275 10.48 -9.81 -10.21
C ASP A 275 11.80 -9.85 -9.43
N THR A 276 12.44 -8.68 -9.20
CA THR A 276 13.66 -8.61 -8.38
C THR A 276 13.37 -9.02 -6.94
N ILE A 277 12.25 -8.58 -6.35
CA ILE A 277 11.85 -8.97 -4.99
C ILE A 277 11.60 -10.48 -4.91
N GLN A 278 10.88 -11.05 -5.87
CA GLN A 278 10.62 -12.49 -5.95
C GLN A 278 11.93 -13.27 -6.10
N GLY A 279 12.81 -12.87 -7.01
CA GLY A 279 14.09 -13.52 -7.25
C GLY A 279 15.02 -13.49 -6.04
N VAL A 280 15.16 -12.33 -5.38
CA VAL A 280 16.03 -12.17 -4.20
C VAL A 280 15.52 -13.01 -3.02
N THR A 281 14.20 -13.11 -2.86
CA THR A 281 13.60 -13.86 -1.74
C THR A 281 13.40 -15.35 -2.02
N ALA A 282 13.49 -15.81 -3.28
CA ALA A 282 13.07 -17.14 -3.70
C ALA A 282 13.69 -18.32 -2.93
N ARG A 283 14.94 -18.18 -2.47
CA ARG A 283 15.69 -19.25 -1.79
C ARG A 283 15.68 -19.17 -0.27
N LEU A 284 14.92 -18.24 0.31
CA LEU A 284 14.72 -18.17 1.75
C LEU A 284 13.87 -19.34 2.23
N LYS A 285 14.09 -19.78 3.48
CA LYS A 285 13.27 -20.82 4.11
C LYS A 285 11.81 -20.40 4.21
N ASP A 286 11.57 -19.14 4.57
CA ASP A 286 10.25 -18.52 4.57
C ASP A 286 10.32 -17.19 3.80
N PRO A 287 10.03 -17.20 2.48
CA PRO A 287 10.19 -16.02 1.64
C PRO A 287 9.06 -15.00 1.81
N ALA A 288 7.89 -15.41 2.32
CA ALA A 288 6.69 -14.59 2.27
C ALA A 288 6.80 -13.28 3.08
N PRO A 289 7.32 -13.26 4.32
CA PRO A 289 7.45 -12.01 5.09
C PRO A 289 8.34 -10.98 4.41
N LEU A 290 9.53 -11.38 3.96
CA LEU A 290 10.47 -10.46 3.30
C LEU A 290 10.01 -10.06 1.89
N ARG A 291 9.29 -10.93 1.18
CA ARG A 291 8.65 -10.60 -0.09
C ARG A 291 7.58 -9.52 0.10
N ASN A 292 6.72 -9.68 1.10
CA ASN A 292 5.68 -8.69 1.43
C ASN A 292 6.31 -7.35 1.82
N LEU A 293 7.34 -7.35 2.67
CA LEU A 293 8.09 -6.13 3.01
C LEU A 293 8.76 -5.48 1.80
N GLY A 294 9.18 -6.26 0.80
CA GLY A 294 9.71 -5.74 -0.47
C GLY A 294 8.64 -5.00 -1.27
N MET A 295 7.43 -5.55 -1.33
CA MET A 295 6.29 -4.91 -1.98
C MET A 295 5.85 -3.65 -1.24
N GLN A 296 5.84 -3.68 0.10
CA GLN A 296 5.58 -2.52 0.94
C GLN A 296 6.64 -1.45 0.76
N SER A 297 7.92 -1.83 0.63
CA SER A 297 9.02 -0.89 0.32
C SER A 297 8.81 -0.15 -1.00
N ARG A 298 8.25 -0.84 -2.03
CA ARG A 298 7.85 -0.19 -3.29
C ARG A 298 6.73 0.81 -3.09
N ALA A 299 5.69 0.46 -2.32
CA ALA A 299 4.59 1.35 -2.01
C ALA A 299 5.03 2.59 -1.20
N LEU A 300 5.92 2.39 -0.24
CA LEU A 300 6.53 3.47 0.54
C LEU A 300 7.40 4.37 -0.34
N ALA A 301 8.25 3.81 -1.20
CA ALA A 301 9.05 4.58 -2.14
C ALA A 301 8.18 5.37 -3.12
N PHE A 302 7.02 4.83 -3.52
CA PHE A 302 6.04 5.54 -4.34
C PHE A 302 5.42 6.73 -3.60
N ALA A 303 5.01 6.54 -2.35
CA ALA A 303 4.47 7.62 -1.51
C ALA A 303 5.51 8.74 -1.29
N ILE A 304 6.79 8.38 -1.07
CA ILE A 304 7.89 9.34 -0.92
C ILE A 304 8.16 10.10 -2.23
N ASP A 305 8.25 9.40 -3.37
CA ASP A 305 8.45 10.03 -4.68
C ASP A 305 7.27 10.94 -5.05
N PHE A 306 6.04 10.56 -4.67
CA PHE A 306 4.85 11.38 -4.85
C PHE A 306 4.91 12.63 -3.98
N LEU A 307 5.25 12.48 -2.70
CA LEU A 307 5.37 13.59 -1.76
C LEU A 307 6.39 14.62 -2.27
N VAL A 308 7.57 14.14 -2.69
CA VAL A 308 8.57 14.99 -3.34
C VAL A 308 7.99 15.63 -4.60
N ALA A 309 7.26 14.91 -5.44
CA ALA A 309 6.74 15.46 -6.70
C ALA A 309 5.59 16.46 -6.52
N ALA A 310 4.80 16.33 -5.46
CA ALA A 310 3.61 17.13 -5.16
C ALA A 310 3.90 18.41 -4.35
N ASP A 311 4.99 18.42 -3.58
CA ASP A 311 5.42 19.56 -2.77
C ASP A 311 5.58 20.85 -3.59
N SER A 312 4.89 21.91 -3.18
CA SER A 312 4.93 23.23 -3.82
C SER A 312 5.93 24.22 -3.22
N ASP A 313 6.62 23.84 -2.16
CA ASP A 313 7.56 24.73 -1.48
C ASP A 313 8.72 25.14 -2.42
N ALA A 314 9.15 26.39 -2.27
CA ALA A 314 10.24 27.00 -3.00
C ALA A 314 11.59 26.35 -2.65
N SER A 315 11.77 25.95 -1.38
CA SER A 315 12.88 25.10 -0.93
C SER A 315 12.54 23.63 -1.19
N SER A 316 12.48 23.25 -2.46
CA SER A 316 12.11 21.90 -2.93
C SER A 316 12.48 20.78 -1.96
N MET A 317 11.48 20.09 -1.39
CA MET A 317 11.69 18.96 -0.50
C MET A 317 12.60 17.89 -1.10
N GLY A 318 13.61 17.48 -0.33
CA GLY A 318 14.48 16.35 -0.67
C GLY A 318 13.86 15.00 -0.35
N TRP A 319 14.41 13.94 -0.97
CA TRP A 319 14.03 12.56 -0.66
C TRP A 319 14.18 12.18 0.83
N PRO A 320 15.28 12.54 1.52
CA PRO A 320 15.43 12.22 2.94
C PRO A 320 14.35 12.86 3.82
N ASP A 321 13.96 14.09 3.52
CA ASP A 321 12.92 14.82 4.26
C ASP A 321 11.54 14.18 4.06
N ALA A 322 11.19 13.90 2.80
CA ALA A 322 9.97 13.16 2.46
C ALA A 322 9.92 11.79 3.14
N GLN A 323 11.04 11.08 3.17
CA GLN A 323 11.16 9.78 3.81
C GLN A 323 11.01 9.88 5.34
N ALA A 324 11.54 10.93 5.97
CA ALA A 324 11.35 11.20 7.39
C ALA A 324 9.87 11.51 7.73
N ILE A 325 9.19 12.30 6.90
CA ILE A 325 7.76 12.60 7.03
C ILE A 325 6.93 11.32 6.91
N VAL A 326 7.20 10.50 5.88
CA VAL A 326 6.49 9.22 5.70
C VAL A 326 6.72 8.28 6.89
N LYS A 327 7.95 8.18 7.41
CA LYS A 327 8.26 7.41 8.62
C LYS A 327 7.43 7.90 9.81
N ALA A 328 7.45 9.21 10.08
CA ALA A 328 6.70 9.80 11.18
C ALA A 328 5.20 9.56 11.03
N ARG A 329 4.68 9.67 9.79
CA ARG A 329 3.26 9.47 9.51
C ARG A 329 2.82 8.04 9.77
N ILE A 330 3.59 7.03 9.36
CA ILE A 330 3.27 5.61 9.65
C ILE A 330 3.10 5.37 11.15
N LEU A 331 4.02 5.90 11.96
CA LEU A 331 3.97 5.75 13.42
C LEU A 331 2.76 6.48 14.01
N GLN A 332 2.47 7.69 13.51
CA GLN A 332 1.29 8.44 13.94
C GLN A 332 0.00 7.71 13.59
N LEU A 333 -0.14 7.20 12.37
CA LEU A 333 -1.32 6.44 11.93
C LEU A 333 -1.52 5.18 12.77
N PHE A 334 -0.44 4.49 13.13
CA PHE A 334 -0.51 3.36 14.06
C PHE A 334 -0.96 3.79 15.46
N GLN A 335 -0.43 4.90 15.98
CA GLN A 335 -0.83 5.45 17.28
C GLN A 335 -2.31 5.84 17.29
N ASP A 336 -2.78 6.50 16.24
CA ASP A 336 -4.19 6.90 16.07
C ASP A 336 -5.11 5.67 16.08
N LEU A 337 -4.72 4.61 15.37
CA LEU A 337 -5.43 3.32 15.37
C LEU A 337 -5.47 2.68 16.77
N GLN A 338 -4.34 2.67 17.47
CA GLN A 338 -4.25 2.11 18.82
C GLN A 338 -5.16 2.87 19.80
N LEU A 339 -5.10 4.20 19.79
CA LEU A 339 -5.91 5.06 20.66
C LEU A 339 -7.39 4.92 20.36
N SER A 340 -7.77 4.89 19.08
CA SER A 340 -9.17 4.71 18.65
C SER A 340 -9.72 3.36 19.10
N PHE A 341 -8.94 2.28 18.97
CA PHE A 341 -9.35 0.97 19.45
C PHE A 341 -9.53 0.93 20.97
N LEU A 342 -8.58 1.50 21.72
CA LEU A 342 -8.67 1.55 23.19
C LEU A 342 -9.88 2.38 23.66
N ALA A 343 -10.19 3.49 22.99
CA ALA A 343 -11.37 4.29 23.24
C ALA A 343 -12.66 3.51 22.96
N GLY A 344 -12.73 2.78 21.83
CA GLY A 344 -13.87 1.93 21.48
C GLY A 344 -14.14 0.81 22.50
N VAL A 345 -13.09 0.15 23.00
CA VAL A 345 -13.24 -0.88 24.04
C VAL A 345 -13.75 -0.30 25.36
N ARG A 346 -13.28 0.90 25.75
CA ARG A 346 -13.77 1.56 26.98
C ARG A 346 -15.25 1.90 26.88
N LEU A 347 -15.68 2.44 25.73
CA LEU A 347 -17.09 2.77 25.51
C LEU A 347 -17.97 1.52 25.50
N ALA A 348 -17.54 0.44 24.85
CA ALA A 348 -18.27 -0.83 24.85
C ALA A 348 -18.43 -1.42 26.25
N LYS A 349 -17.41 -1.31 27.11
CA LYS A 349 -17.49 -1.73 28.52
C LYS A 349 -18.45 -0.85 29.32
N ALA A 350 -18.34 0.47 29.18
CA ALA A 350 -19.23 1.41 29.88
C ALA A 350 -20.71 1.17 29.51
N SER A 351 -21.00 0.87 28.23
CA SER A 351 -22.36 0.54 27.78
C SER A 351 -22.87 -0.81 28.28
N ALA A 352 -21.98 -1.77 28.59
CA ALA A 352 -22.34 -3.07 29.14
C ALA A 352 -22.56 -3.03 30.68
N GLU A 353 -22.04 -2.00 31.35
CA GLU A 353 -22.13 -1.81 32.80
C GLU A 353 -23.32 -0.93 33.23
N VAL A 354 -24.13 -0.41 32.30
CA VAL A 354 -25.40 0.27 32.62
C VAL A 354 -26.46 -0.81 32.88
N PRO A 355 -26.90 -1.04 34.12
CA PRO A 355 -28.02 -1.92 34.40
C PRO A 355 -29.30 -1.22 33.93
N VAL A 356 -30.18 -1.97 33.24
CA VAL A 356 -31.55 -1.53 32.90
C VAL A 356 -32.35 -1.26 34.17
#